data_AF-A0AAU1KLQ6-F1
#
_entry.id   AF-A0AAU1KLQ6-F1
#
_cell.length_a   1.000
_cell.length_b   1.000
_cell.length_c   1.000
_cell.angle_alpha   90.00
_cell.angle_beta   90.00
_cell.angle_gamma   90.00
#
_symmetry.space_group_name_H-M   'P 1'
#
loop_
_entity.id
_entity.type
_entity.pdbx_description
1 polymer ?
#
loop_
_entity_poly.entity_id
_entity_poly.type
_entity_poly.pdbx_seq_one_letter_code
_entity_poly.pdbx_strand_id
1 'polypeptide(L)'
;MENARALAVEYESMTAYKKRVDALLRTLDGSEADAGRLAHGTLPTGTLGTGFAEADALFAAYATVHGELRKLSAGLAGQIEALGIAVRTAGRGYGGVDEETQARMRALVKDSKDAYVHSRDPLARGQGDDAAARQQGRGTI
;
A
#
# COMPACT_ATOMS: atom_id res chain seq x y z
N MET A 1 -7.98 -2.89 28.00
CA MET A 1 -7.44 -4.22 27.63
C MET A 1 -8.06 -4.75 26.34
N GLU A 2 -9.36 -4.57 26.10
CA GLU A 2 -10.05 -4.99 24.87
C GLU A 2 -9.46 -4.36 23.59
N ASN A 3 -9.21 -3.04 23.59
CA ASN A 3 -8.60 -2.34 22.45
C ASN A 3 -7.21 -2.86 22.07
N ALA A 4 -6.38 -3.24 23.06
CA ALA A 4 -5.04 -3.78 22.80
C ALA A 4 -5.11 -5.16 22.12
N ARG A 5 -6.11 -5.97 22.46
CA ARG A 5 -6.35 -7.26 21.80
C ARG A 5 -6.82 -7.09 20.35
N ALA A 6 -7.74 -6.16 20.10
CA ALA A 6 -8.18 -5.85 18.75
C ALA A 6 -7.02 -5.38 17.84
N LEU A 7 -6.16 -4.50 18.37
CA LEU A 7 -4.97 -4.03 17.65
C LEU A 7 -3.96 -5.17 17.38
N ALA A 8 -3.83 -6.13 18.31
CA ALA A 8 -2.96 -7.29 18.11
C ALA A 8 -3.50 -8.24 17.02
N VAL A 9 -4.82 -8.49 16.99
CA VAL A 9 -5.45 -9.29 15.93
C VAL A 9 -5.26 -8.64 14.56
N GLU A 10 -5.47 -7.33 14.47
CA GLU A 10 -5.25 -6.60 13.23
C GLU A 10 -3.76 -6.67 12.80
N TYR A 11 -2.83 -6.55 13.74
CA TYR A 11 -1.40 -6.66 13.48
C TYR A 11 -1.03 -8.02 12.86
N GLU A 12 -1.58 -9.09 13.41
CA GLU A 12 -1.37 -10.44 12.89
C GLU A 12 -1.96 -10.61 11.48
N SER A 13 -3.18 -10.11 11.26
CA SER A 13 -3.85 -10.12 9.95
C SER A 13 -3.05 -9.39 8.89
N MET A 14 -2.63 -8.15 9.18
CA MET A 14 -1.82 -7.34 8.26
C MET A 14 -0.47 -7.99 7.98
N THR A 15 0.18 -8.57 8.99
CA THR A 15 1.43 -9.30 8.83
C THR A 15 1.26 -10.51 7.90
N ALA A 16 0.18 -11.27 8.07
CA ALA A 16 -0.13 -12.39 7.19
C ALA A 16 -0.40 -11.93 5.75
N TYR A 17 -1.12 -10.82 5.56
CA TYR A 17 -1.38 -10.26 4.25
C TYR A 17 -0.11 -9.78 3.56
N LYS A 18 0.77 -9.05 4.27
CA LYS A 18 2.07 -8.63 3.75
C LYS A 18 2.90 -9.83 3.28
N LYS A 19 2.96 -10.91 4.06
CA LYS A 19 3.68 -12.13 3.67
C LYS A 19 3.17 -12.72 2.35
N ARG A 20 1.86 -12.65 2.10
CA ARG A 20 1.27 -13.09 0.81
C ARG A 20 1.68 -12.17 -0.33
N VAL A 21 1.64 -10.85 -0.13
CA VAL A 21 2.10 -9.87 -1.13
C VAL A 21 3.59 -10.05 -1.44
N ASP A 22 4.43 -10.23 -0.43
CA ASP A 22 5.87 -10.50 -0.59
C ASP A 22 6.14 -11.84 -1.30
N ALA A 23 5.28 -12.85 -1.08
CA ALA A 23 5.35 -14.11 -1.81
C ALA A 23 5.01 -13.90 -3.30
N LEU A 24 3.96 -13.14 -3.60
CA LEU A 24 3.61 -12.79 -4.98
C LEU A 24 4.74 -12.03 -5.68
N LEU A 25 5.34 -11.04 -5.02
CA LEU A 25 6.49 -10.31 -5.56
C LEU A 25 7.64 -11.26 -5.91
N ARG A 26 8.02 -12.15 -4.99
CA ARG A 26 9.07 -13.17 -5.25
C ARG A 26 8.70 -14.11 -6.39
N THR A 27 7.43 -14.49 -6.52
CA THR A 27 6.96 -15.31 -7.64
C THR A 27 7.05 -14.54 -8.97
N LEU A 28 6.71 -13.26 -8.98
CA LEU A 28 6.82 -12.41 -10.17
C LEU A 28 8.28 -12.18 -10.58
N ASP A 29 9.17 -11.87 -9.65
CA ASP A 29 10.63 -11.76 -9.87
C ASP A 29 11.22 -13.11 -10.35
N GLY A 30 10.65 -14.21 -9.85
CA GLY A 30 11.01 -15.57 -10.22
C GLY A 30 10.40 -16.08 -11.52
N SER A 31 9.55 -15.30 -12.20
CA SER A 31 8.84 -15.74 -13.41
C SER A 31 9.61 -15.49 -14.73
N GLU A 32 9.20 -16.15 -15.81
CA GLU A 32 9.68 -15.87 -17.18
C GLU A 32 9.33 -14.44 -17.66
N ALA A 33 8.36 -13.80 -16.99
CA ALA A 33 8.00 -12.40 -17.23
C ALA A 33 8.87 -11.42 -16.42
N ASP A 34 9.86 -11.90 -15.67
CA ASP A 34 10.84 -11.04 -15.00
C ASP A 34 11.55 -10.14 -16.02
N ALA A 35 11.68 -8.86 -15.69
CA ALA A 35 12.23 -7.86 -16.61
C ALA A 35 13.68 -8.18 -17.03
N GLY A 36 14.47 -8.83 -16.17
CA GLY A 36 15.81 -9.29 -16.50
C GLY A 36 15.79 -10.45 -17.50
N ARG A 37 14.91 -11.42 -17.31
CA ARG A 37 14.75 -12.54 -18.26
C ARG A 37 14.11 -12.14 -19.57
N LEU A 38 13.12 -11.26 -19.55
CA LEU A 38 12.57 -10.67 -20.77
C LEU A 38 13.66 -9.89 -21.50
N ALA A 39 14.43 -9.02 -20.84
CA ALA A 39 15.53 -8.30 -21.49
C ALA A 39 16.63 -9.23 -22.06
N HIS A 40 16.90 -10.36 -21.42
CA HIS A 40 17.84 -11.38 -21.94
C HIS A 40 17.24 -12.25 -23.06
N GLY A 41 15.93 -12.47 -23.08
CA GLY A 41 15.20 -13.17 -24.15
C GLY A 41 14.75 -12.27 -25.30
N THR A 42 14.84 -10.95 -25.13
CA THR A 42 14.52 -9.97 -26.17
C THR A 42 15.73 -9.88 -27.09
N LEU A 43 15.68 -10.69 -28.13
CA LEU A 43 16.35 -10.44 -29.40
C LEU A 43 16.40 -8.90 -29.65
N PRO A 44 17.59 -8.29 -29.84
CA PRO A 44 17.75 -6.84 -29.85
C PRO A 44 16.72 -6.19 -30.79
N THR A 45 16.09 -5.11 -30.32
CA THR A 45 15.01 -4.39 -31.00
C THR A 45 15.30 -4.29 -32.50
N GLY A 46 14.55 -5.04 -33.32
CA GLY A 46 14.75 -5.11 -34.78
C GLY A 46 15.23 -6.45 -35.35
N THR A 47 15.63 -7.43 -34.54
CA THR A 47 16.08 -8.76 -35.06
C THR A 47 14.95 -9.68 -35.50
N LEU A 48 13.70 -9.44 -35.05
CA LEU A 48 12.48 -10.08 -35.55
C LEU A 48 11.57 -9.10 -36.31
N GLY A 49 12.02 -7.86 -36.53
CA GLY A 49 11.18 -6.74 -36.97
C GLY A 49 10.50 -5.98 -35.81
N THR A 50 9.99 -4.77 -36.08
CA THR A 50 9.08 -4.04 -35.18
C THR A 50 7.70 -4.67 -35.22
N GLY A 51 7.05 -4.95 -34.08
CA GLY A 51 5.61 -5.26 -34.06
C GLY A 51 5.12 -6.48 -33.27
N PHE A 52 5.61 -6.71 -32.05
CA PHE A 52 4.89 -7.57 -31.08
C PHE A 52 4.24 -6.70 -30.02
N ALA A 53 3.22 -5.93 -30.42
CA ALA A 53 2.52 -5.00 -29.53
C ALA A 53 1.93 -5.71 -28.30
N GLU A 54 1.57 -6.99 -28.44
CA GLU A 54 1.09 -7.85 -27.37
C GLU A 54 2.18 -8.16 -26.33
N ALA A 55 3.44 -8.29 -26.74
CA ALA A 55 4.56 -8.50 -25.83
C ALA A 55 4.88 -7.22 -25.04
N ASP A 56 4.85 -6.06 -25.71
CA ASP A 56 5.01 -4.75 -25.06
C ASP A 56 3.88 -4.48 -24.07
N ALA A 57 2.64 -4.80 -24.43
CA ALA A 57 1.48 -4.67 -23.56
C ALA A 57 1.59 -5.59 -22.33
N LEU A 58 2.06 -6.83 -22.51
CA LEU A 58 2.30 -7.77 -21.42
C LEU A 58 3.38 -7.26 -20.47
N PHE A 59 4.49 -6.73 -21.00
CA PHE A 59 5.55 -6.14 -20.19
C PHE A 59 5.05 -4.92 -19.40
N ALA A 60 4.29 -4.03 -20.04
CA ALA A 60 3.70 -2.87 -19.39
C ALA A 60 2.73 -3.27 -18.26
N ALA A 61 1.91 -4.30 -18.48
CA ALA A 61 1.01 -4.85 -17.46
C ALA A 61 1.81 -5.44 -16.28
N TYR A 62 2.85 -6.24 -16.54
CA TYR A 62 3.74 -6.76 -15.51
C TYR A 62 4.38 -5.64 -14.70
N ALA A 63 5.00 -4.65 -15.36
CA ALA A 63 5.67 -3.54 -14.70
C ALA A 63 4.72 -2.74 -13.82
N THR A 64 3.49 -2.55 -14.28
CA THR A 64 2.43 -1.87 -13.52
C THR A 64 2.06 -2.69 -12.27
N VAL A 65 1.70 -3.96 -12.42
CA VAL A 65 1.29 -4.82 -11.30
C VAL A 65 2.42 -4.98 -10.29
N HIS A 66 3.64 -5.23 -10.75
CA HIS A 66 4.83 -5.35 -9.90
C HIS A 66 5.09 -4.07 -9.11
N GLY A 67 5.04 -2.91 -9.78
CA GLY A 67 5.19 -1.62 -9.13
C GLY A 67 4.13 -1.35 -8.07
N GLU A 68 2.86 -1.67 -8.36
CA GLU A 68 1.76 -1.49 -7.40
C GLU A 68 1.85 -2.48 -6.23
N LEU A 69 2.25 -3.74 -6.45
CA LEU A 69 2.49 -4.70 -5.36
C LEU A 69 3.66 -4.28 -4.46
N ARG A 70 4.73 -3.70 -5.02
CA ARG A 70 5.83 -3.12 -4.23
C ARG A 70 5.35 -1.97 -3.36
N LYS A 71 4.59 -1.02 -3.92
CA LYS A 71 3.99 0.09 -3.17
C LYS A 71 3.10 -0.43 -2.03
N LEU A 72 2.25 -1.42 -2.33
CA LEU A 72 1.38 -2.04 -1.34
C LEU A 72 2.17 -2.71 -0.21
N SER A 73 3.19 -3.50 -0.53
CA SER A 73 4.03 -4.17 0.48
C SER A 73 4.74 -3.16 1.39
N ALA A 74 5.26 -2.07 0.82
CA ALA A 74 5.89 -1.00 1.59
C ALA A 74 4.88 -0.29 2.52
N GLY A 75 3.68 0.04 2.02
CA GLY A 75 2.63 0.63 2.83
C GLY A 75 2.20 -0.26 4.00
N LEU A 76 2.00 -1.57 3.74
CA LEU A 76 1.69 -2.55 4.77
C LEU A 76 2.80 -2.64 5.83
N ALA A 77 4.08 -2.59 5.44
CA ALA A 77 5.19 -2.59 6.39
C ALA A 77 5.09 -1.42 7.38
N GLY A 78 4.83 -0.21 6.88
CA GLY A 78 4.66 0.98 7.71
C GLY A 78 3.46 0.88 8.65
N GLN A 79 2.33 0.36 8.17
CA GLN A 79 1.13 0.17 9.00
C GLN A 79 1.33 -0.88 10.11
N ILE A 80 1.98 -2.00 9.78
CA ILE A 80 2.34 -3.05 10.76
C ILE A 80 3.23 -2.46 11.85
N GLU A 81 4.22 -1.65 11.48
CA GLU A 81 5.09 -1.00 12.45
C GLU A 81 4.32 -0.02 13.36
N ALA A 82 3.49 0.84 12.77
CA ALA A 82 2.67 1.79 13.53
C ALA A 82 1.74 1.07 14.51
N LEU A 83 1.12 -0.02 14.07
CA LEU A 83 0.24 -0.84 14.91
C LEU A 83 1.01 -1.56 16.02
N GLY A 84 2.21 -2.06 15.72
CA GLY A 84 3.10 -2.65 16.72
C GLY A 84 3.52 -1.64 17.80
N ILE A 85 3.78 -0.39 17.41
CA ILE A 85 3.98 0.70 18.38
C ILE A 85 2.70 0.89 19.22
N ALA A 86 1.54 1.05 18.58
CA ALA A 86 0.27 1.27 19.28
C ALA A 86 -0.08 0.17 20.29
N VAL A 87 0.15 -1.10 19.95
CA VAL A 87 -0.06 -2.25 20.85
C VAL A 87 0.86 -2.14 22.08
N ARG A 88 2.14 -1.81 21.90
CA ARG A 88 3.11 -1.66 22.99
C ARG A 88 2.77 -0.48 23.90
N THR A 89 2.23 0.61 23.35
CA THR A 89 1.89 1.82 24.12
C THR A 89 0.54 1.72 24.83
N ALA A 90 -0.44 1.00 24.25
CA ALA A 90 -1.78 0.83 24.81
C ALA A 90 -1.77 0.16 26.21
N GLY A 91 -0.70 -0.57 26.55
CA GLY A 91 -0.54 -1.22 27.85
C GLY A 91 0.14 -0.36 28.93
N ARG A 92 0.79 0.77 28.59
CA ARG A 92 1.67 1.52 29.52
C ARG A 92 1.24 2.95 29.85
N GLY A 93 0.16 3.46 29.24
CA GLY A 93 -0.25 4.86 29.38
C GLY A 93 0.73 5.83 28.70
N TYR A 94 0.28 7.08 28.47
CA TYR A 94 1.05 8.09 27.73
C TYR A 94 2.39 8.48 28.36
N GLY A 95 2.64 8.14 29.63
CA GLY A 95 3.87 8.47 30.36
C GLY A 95 5.12 7.64 30.02
N GLY A 96 5.05 6.74 29.03
CA GLY A 96 6.13 5.77 28.75
C GLY A 96 6.54 5.63 27.28
N VAL A 97 6.22 6.60 26.42
CA VAL A 97 6.66 6.60 25.02
C VAL A 97 7.80 7.59 24.85
N ASP A 98 9.01 7.08 24.63
CA ASP A 98 10.19 7.90 24.40
C ASP A 98 10.06 8.76 23.12
N GLU A 99 10.89 9.81 23.05
CA GLU A 99 10.87 10.78 21.95
C GLU A 99 11.19 10.14 20.60
N GLU A 100 12.05 9.11 20.58
CA GLU A 100 12.40 8.35 19.38
C GLU A 100 11.18 7.63 18.80
N THR A 101 10.41 6.94 19.65
CA THR A 101 9.18 6.24 19.25
C THR A 101 8.14 7.23 18.72
N GLN A 102 8.02 8.41 19.35
CA GLN A 102 7.15 9.46 18.86
C GLN A 102 7.61 10.01 17.50
N ALA A 103 8.91 10.23 17.32
CA ALA A 103 9.48 10.66 16.06
C ALA A 103 9.25 9.62 14.96
N ARG A 104 9.40 8.33 15.28
CA ARG A 104 9.13 7.24 14.36
C ARG A 104 7.65 7.18 13.96
N MET A 105 6.74 7.34 14.91
CA MET A 105 5.30 7.41 14.61
C MET A 105 4.97 8.60 13.70
N ARG A 106 5.57 9.78 13.93
CA ARG A 106 5.39 10.94 13.05
C ARG A 106 5.88 10.68 11.63
N ALA A 107 7.03 10.02 11.47
CA ALA A 107 7.54 9.63 10.16
C ALA A 107 6.59 8.65 9.45
N LEU A 108 6.12 7.61 10.13
CA LEU A 108 5.16 6.64 9.58
C LEU A 108 3.85 7.31 9.12
N VAL A 109 3.33 8.27 9.90
CA VAL A 109 2.14 9.05 9.52
C VAL A 109 2.41 9.90 8.29
N LYS A 110 3.58 10.54 8.20
CA LYS A 110 3.98 11.32 7.02
C LYS A 110 4.05 10.43 5.78
N ASP A 111 4.77 9.31 5.86
CA ASP A 111 4.95 8.37 4.76
C ASP A 111 3.58 7.82 4.29
N SER A 112 2.69 7.52 5.22
CA SER A 112 1.31 7.07 4.92
C SER A 112 0.49 8.13 4.19
N LYS A 113 0.65 9.42 4.54
CA LYS A 113 -0.02 10.53 3.85
C LYS A 113 0.55 10.75 2.46
N ASP A 114 1.87 10.68 2.30
CA ASP A 114 2.53 10.87 1.01
C ASP A 114 2.17 9.74 0.03
N ALA A 115 1.96 8.52 0.54
CA ALA A 115 1.52 7.37 -0.27
C ALA A 115 0.01 7.35 -0.56
N TYR A 116 -0.80 8.19 0.10
CA TYR A 116 -2.25 8.20 -0.07
C TYR A 116 -2.65 8.87 -1.39
N VAL A 117 -3.41 8.13 -2.20
CA VAL A 117 -3.93 8.62 -3.48
C VAL A 117 -5.45 8.80 -3.37
N HIS A 118 -5.88 10.04 -3.19
CA HIS A 118 -7.29 10.39 -2.95
C HIS A 118 -8.26 9.84 -4.01
N SER A 119 -7.88 9.85 -5.29
CA SER A 119 -8.73 9.35 -6.38
C SER A 119 -9.01 7.84 -6.31
N ARG A 120 -8.19 7.10 -5.56
CA ARG A 120 -8.32 5.66 -5.34
C ARG A 120 -9.12 5.33 -4.07
N ASP A 121 -9.47 6.32 -3.26
CA ASP A 121 -10.25 6.11 -2.04
C ASP A 121 -11.75 5.96 -2.40
N PRO A 122 -12.35 4.77 -2.17
CA PRO A 122 -13.76 4.56 -2.43
C PRO A 122 -14.68 5.35 -1.49
N LEU A 123 -14.20 5.72 -0.30
CA LEU A 123 -14.97 6.50 0.69
C LEU A 123 -14.91 8.00 0.42
N ALA A 124 -13.88 8.47 -0.28
CA ALA A 124 -13.74 9.87 -0.68
C ALA A 124 -14.89 10.35 -1.59
N ARG A 125 -15.40 9.48 -2.47
CA ARG A 125 -16.47 9.85 -3.42
C ARG A 125 -17.82 10.08 -2.75
N GLY A 126 -18.09 9.44 -1.60
CA GLY A 126 -19.38 9.59 -0.89
C GLY A 126 -19.49 10.87 -0.04
N GLN A 127 -18.36 11.47 0.37
CA GLN A 127 -18.38 12.64 1.25
C GLN A 127 -18.74 13.95 0.54
N GLY A 128 -18.49 14.06 -0.76
CA GLY A 128 -18.83 15.25 -1.56
C GLY A 128 -20.35 15.45 -1.70
N ASP A 129 -21.08 14.35 -1.94
CA ASP A 129 -22.52 14.36 -2.16
C ASP A 129 -23.28 14.63 -0.84
N ASP A 130 -22.80 14.04 0.27
CA ASP A 130 -23.34 14.27 1.61
C ASP A 130 -23.09 15.71 2.13
N ALA A 131 -21.96 16.32 1.76
CA ALA A 131 -21.67 17.71 2.11
C ALA A 131 -22.55 18.70 1.33
N ALA A 132 -22.82 18.42 0.05
CA ALA A 132 -23.71 19.23 -0.79
C ALA A 132 -25.18 19.12 -0.33
N ALA A 133 -25.64 17.94 0.09
CA ALA A 133 -26.99 17.74 0.63
C ALA A 133 -27.20 18.48 1.97
N ARG A 134 -26.18 18.53 2.84
CA ARG A 134 -26.23 19.27 4.12
C ARG A 134 -26.23 20.79 3.97
N GLN A 135 -25.69 21.32 2.87
CA GLN A 135 -25.76 22.76 2.57
C GLN A 135 -27.12 23.17 1.97
N GLN A 136 -27.74 22.32 1.16
CA GLN A 136 -29.04 22.61 0.55
C GLN A 136 -30.22 22.55 1.54
N GLY A 137 -30.09 21.82 2.65
CA GLY A 137 -31.12 21.76 3.71
C GLY A 137 -31.09 22.91 4.73
N ARG A 138 -30.16 23.87 4.62
CA ARG A 138 -29.96 24.94 5.61
C ARG A 138 -30.44 26.34 5.17
N GLY A 139 -31.09 26.42 4.00
CA GLY A 139 -31.47 27.68 3.34
C GLY A 139 -32.97 27.97 3.23
N THR A 140 -33.80 27.43 4.13
CA THR A 140 -35.24 27.75 4.17
C THR A 140 -35.70 28.00 5.60
N ILE A 141 -35.59 29.26 6.03
CA ILE A 141 -36.43 29.87 7.08
C ILE A 141 -36.81 31.26 6.58
#